data_AF-A0A931T202-F1
#
_entry.id   AF-A0A931T202-F1
#
_cell.length_a   1.000
_cell.length_b   1.000
_cell.length_c   1.000
_cell.angle_alpha   90.00
_cell.angle_beta   90.00
_cell.angle_gamma   90.00
#
_symmetry.space_group_name_H-M   'P 1'
#
loop_
_entity.id
_entity.type
_entity.pdbx_description
1 polymer ?
#
loop_
_entity_poly.entity_id
_entity_poly.type
_entity_poly.pdbx_seq_one_letter_code
_entity_poly.pdbx_strand_id
1 'polypeptide(L)'
;MTYRTIHRDRHHFGWDNAFEPVLNIEPGATVAFEVVDAGGGQLTRSSTTDDVAKLDFARVNPVTGPVYVEGAEPGDALAVEILELEGSGWG
;
A
#
# COMPACT_ATOMS: atom_id res chain seq x y z
N MET A 1 11.71 -16.40 8.01
CA MET A 1 10.26 -16.37 8.28
C MET A 1 9.54 -16.19 6.96
N THR A 2 8.40 -16.86 6.76
CA THR A 2 7.61 -16.70 5.54
C THR A 2 6.51 -15.69 5.85
N TYR A 3 6.56 -14.51 5.25
CA TYR A 3 5.53 -13.50 5.41
C TYR A 3 4.35 -13.78 4.48
N ARG A 4 3.15 -13.38 4.89
CA ARG A 4 2.06 -13.16 3.94
C ARG A 4 2.29 -11.81 3.28
N THR A 5 2.58 -11.81 1.98
CA THR A 5 2.88 -10.60 1.22
C THR A 5 1.66 -10.17 0.43
N ILE A 6 1.30 -8.90 0.54
CA ILE A 6 0.36 -8.24 -0.38
C ILE A 6 1.21 -7.58 -1.46
N HIS A 7 1.10 -8.09 -2.69
CA HIS A 7 1.87 -7.59 -3.82
C HIS A 7 1.31 -6.27 -4.36
N ARG A 8 2.17 -5.52 -5.06
CA ARG A 8 1.92 -4.13 -5.50
C ARG A 8 0.71 -3.94 -6.42
N ASP A 9 0.21 -5.00 -7.05
CA ASP A 9 -0.98 -4.98 -7.91
C ASP A 9 -2.29 -5.01 -7.11
N ARG A 10 -2.21 -5.26 -5.80
CA ARG A 10 -3.34 -5.27 -4.87
C ARG A 10 -3.44 -3.93 -4.14
N HIS A 11 -3.77 -2.89 -4.89
CA HIS A 11 -3.93 -1.53 -4.37
C HIS A 11 -5.25 -0.90 -4.82
N HIS A 12 -5.63 0.17 -4.12
CA HIS A 12 -6.78 1.00 -4.45
C HIS A 12 -6.41 2.48 -4.47
N PHE A 13 -7.32 3.29 -5.02
CA PHE A 13 -7.25 4.75 -4.99
C PHE A 13 -8.42 5.29 -4.16
N GLY A 14 -8.13 6.22 -3.27
CA GLY A 14 -9.11 6.73 -2.31
C GLY A 14 -9.35 5.78 -1.12
N TRP A 15 -10.19 6.22 -0.18
CA TRP A 15 -10.59 5.45 0.99
C TRP A 15 -12.09 5.20 0.94
N ASP A 16 -12.47 3.92 0.90
CA ASP A 16 -13.85 3.48 0.84
C ASP A 16 -14.01 2.22 1.70
N ASN A 17 -14.98 2.20 2.61
CA ASN A 17 -15.25 1.06 3.48
C ASN A 17 -15.98 -0.09 2.74
N ALA A 18 -16.37 0.11 1.48
CA ALA A 18 -16.93 -0.92 0.61
C ALA A 18 -15.85 -1.74 -0.14
N PHE A 19 -14.57 -1.38 -0.04
CA PHE A 19 -13.50 -2.17 -0.67
C PHE A 19 -13.37 -3.54 -0.02
N GLU A 20 -13.38 -4.59 -0.85
CA GLU A 20 -13.17 -5.95 -0.40
C GLU A 20 -11.73 -6.13 0.14
N PRO A 21 -11.55 -6.69 1.33
CA PRO A 21 -10.22 -7.00 1.87
C PRO A 21 -9.42 -7.92 0.96
N VAL A 22 -8.16 -7.55 0.70
CA VAL A 22 -7.24 -8.42 -0.06
C VAL A 22 -6.58 -9.46 0.85
N LEU A 23 -6.65 -9.27 2.17
CA LEU A 23 -6.13 -10.18 3.18
C LEU A 23 -6.94 -10.04 4.49
N ASN A 24 -7.25 -11.18 5.11
CA ASN A 24 -7.83 -11.25 6.45
C ASN A 24 -6.77 -11.79 7.43
N ILE A 25 -6.62 -11.13 8.58
CA ILE A 25 -5.61 -11.49 9.59
C ILE A 25 -6.20 -11.47 11.01
N GLU A 26 -5.62 -12.29 11.89
CA GLU A 26 -5.85 -12.18 13.33
C GLU A 26 -4.88 -11.15 13.95
N PRO A 27 -5.23 -10.54 15.11
CA PRO A 27 -4.33 -9.68 15.86
C PRO A 27 -2.98 -10.36 16.16
N GLY A 28 -1.89 -9.60 15.99
CA GLY A 28 -0.52 -10.10 16.17
C GLY A 28 0.11 -10.74 14.93
N ALA A 29 -0.62 -10.86 13.82
CA ALA A 29 -0.05 -11.34 12.56
C ALA A 29 0.96 -10.35 11.95
N THR A 30 2.01 -10.88 11.32
CA THR A 30 2.96 -10.10 10.51
C THR A 30 2.61 -10.19 9.03
N VAL A 31 2.58 -9.05 8.34
CA VAL A 31 2.26 -8.92 6.91
C VAL A 31 3.35 -8.09 6.23
N ALA A 32 3.76 -8.51 5.04
CA ALA A 32 4.65 -7.74 4.19
C ALA A 32 3.84 -7.03 3.09
N PHE A 33 4.24 -5.81 2.75
CA PHE A 33 3.57 -5.02 1.72
C PHE A 33 4.57 -4.64 0.64
N GLU A 34 4.29 -4.99 -0.61
CA GLU A 34 4.91 -4.32 -1.74
C GLU A 34 4.05 -3.13 -2.13
N VAL A 35 4.65 -1.94 -2.13
CA VAL A 35 3.95 -0.68 -2.43
C VAL A 35 4.44 -0.07 -3.73
N VAL A 36 3.53 0.58 -4.43
CA VAL A 36 3.87 1.48 -5.55
C VAL A 36 4.18 2.86 -4.96
N ASP A 37 5.12 3.60 -5.56
CA ASP A 37 5.43 4.95 -5.13
C ASP A 37 4.21 5.90 -5.29
N ALA A 38 4.26 7.05 -4.63
CA ALA A 38 3.17 8.03 -4.62
C ALA A 38 2.82 8.56 -6.03
N GLY A 39 3.74 8.50 -6.99
CA GLY A 39 3.48 8.84 -8.39
C GLY A 39 2.69 7.77 -9.15
N GLY A 40 2.37 6.63 -8.54
CA GLY A 40 1.63 5.55 -9.18
C GLY A 40 2.47 4.75 -10.17
N GLY A 41 3.80 4.73 -10.01
CA GLY A 41 4.72 4.06 -10.92
C GLY A 41 4.83 4.73 -12.29
N GLN A 42 4.42 6.00 -12.39
CA GLN A 42 4.41 6.75 -13.65
C GLN A 42 5.78 7.38 -13.99
N LEU A 43 6.65 7.51 -12.99
CA LEU A 43 8.00 8.04 -13.15
C LEU A 43 9.02 6.91 -13.13
N THR A 44 10.17 7.16 -13.76
CA THR A 44 11.30 6.23 -13.84
C THR A 44 12.60 6.99 -13.59
N ARG A 45 13.72 6.27 -13.44
CA ARG A 45 15.06 6.89 -13.32
C ARG A 45 15.43 7.82 -14.48
N SER A 46 14.80 7.65 -15.65
CA SER A 46 15.03 8.48 -16.84
C SER A 46 14.02 9.61 -17.01
N SER A 47 13.06 9.76 -16.09
CA SER A 47 12.07 10.83 -16.14
C SER A 47 12.70 12.19 -15.93
N THR A 48 12.14 13.19 -16.61
CA THR A 48 12.54 14.60 -16.54
C THR A 48 11.46 15.43 -15.85
N THR A 49 11.72 16.72 -15.62
CA THR A 49 10.70 17.63 -15.07
C THR A 49 9.46 17.75 -15.95
N ASP A 50 9.61 17.57 -17.27
CA ASP A 50 8.49 17.61 -18.20
C ASP A 50 7.53 16.43 -17.99
N ASP A 51 8.01 15.30 -17.46
CA ASP A 51 7.19 14.12 -17.20
C ASP A 51 6.37 14.27 -15.91
N VAL A 52 6.85 15.07 -14.96
CA VAL A 52 6.08 15.43 -13.76
C VAL A 52 4.80 16.17 -14.14
N ALA A 53 4.87 17.06 -15.13
CA ALA A 53 3.70 17.79 -15.63
C ALA A 53 2.68 16.90 -16.36
N LYS A 54 3.07 15.69 -16.76
CA LYS A 54 2.23 14.71 -17.47
C LYS A 54 1.63 13.64 -16.56
N LEU A 55 1.86 13.71 -15.25
CA LEU A 55 1.29 12.76 -14.29
C LEU A 55 -0.23 12.70 -14.42
N ASP A 56 -0.76 11.48 -14.50
CA ASP A 56 -2.18 11.23 -14.35
C ASP A 56 -2.52 11.24 -12.85
N PHE A 57 -3.14 12.34 -12.40
CA PHE A 57 -3.57 12.53 -11.02
C PHE A 57 -4.73 11.63 -10.60
N ALA A 58 -5.40 10.94 -11.53
CA ALA A 58 -6.35 9.89 -11.16
C ALA A 58 -5.65 8.62 -10.65
N ARG A 59 -4.32 8.51 -10.86
CA ARG A 59 -3.51 7.32 -10.58
C ARG A 59 -2.39 7.57 -9.58
N VAL A 60 -2.37 8.72 -8.91
CA VAL A 60 -1.40 9.00 -7.83
C VAL A 60 -1.90 8.42 -6.50
N ASN A 61 -0.96 8.21 -5.57
CA ASN A 61 -1.21 7.68 -4.23
C ASN A 61 -1.96 6.34 -4.19
N PRO A 62 -1.51 5.30 -4.93
CA PRO A 62 -2.03 3.96 -4.72
C PRO A 62 -1.74 3.48 -3.29
N VAL A 63 -2.71 2.87 -2.63
CA VAL A 63 -2.58 2.29 -1.29
C VAL A 63 -2.73 0.77 -1.39
N THR A 64 -1.70 0.02 -0.99
CA THR A 64 -1.72 -1.45 -0.98
C THR A 64 -2.60 -1.97 0.15
N GLY A 65 -3.57 -2.82 -0.17
CA GLY A 65 -4.60 -3.28 0.77
C GLY A 65 -5.99 -3.37 0.14
N PRO A 66 -7.08 -3.30 0.93
CA PRO A 66 -7.10 -3.16 2.40
C PRO A 66 -6.92 -4.50 3.12
N VAL A 67 -6.49 -4.42 4.39
CA VAL A 67 -6.37 -5.58 5.29
C VAL A 67 -7.52 -5.57 6.29
N TYR A 68 -8.23 -6.68 6.41
CA TYR A 68 -9.23 -6.89 7.45
C TYR A 68 -8.57 -7.54 8.67
N VAL A 69 -8.81 -6.96 9.84
CA VAL A 69 -8.29 -7.44 11.13
C VAL A 69 -9.45 -8.01 11.93
N GLU A 70 -9.41 -9.31 12.18
CA GLU A 70 -10.45 -10.03 12.91
C GLU A 70 -10.67 -9.43 14.30
N GLY A 71 -11.93 -9.15 14.62
CA GLY A 71 -12.36 -8.61 15.91
C GLY A 71 -12.12 -7.11 16.14
N ALA A 72 -11.59 -6.36 15.16
CA ALA A 72 -11.50 -4.91 15.27
C ALA A 72 -12.87 -4.25 15.06
N GLU A 73 -13.30 -3.39 15.99
CA GLU A 73 -14.61 -2.72 15.97
C GLU A 73 -14.49 -1.18 15.92
N PRO A 74 -15.55 -0.46 15.47
CA PRO A 74 -15.57 1.00 15.53
C PRO A 74 -15.36 1.54 16.95
N GLY A 75 -14.31 2.36 17.13
CA GLY A 75 -13.90 2.90 18.43
C GLY A 75 -12.60 2.28 18.95
N ASP A 76 -12.20 1.13 18.41
CA ASP A 76 -10.88 0.55 18.70
C ASP A 76 -9.75 1.33 18.02
N ALA A 77 -8.54 1.13 18.53
CA ALA A 77 -7.31 1.56 17.89
C ALA A 77 -6.53 0.35 17.38
N LEU A 78 -6.02 0.44 16.15
CA LEU A 78 -5.08 -0.53 15.62
C LEU A 78 -3.65 -0.13 16.01
N ALA A 79 -2.96 -0.99 16.75
CA ALA A 79 -1.53 -0.84 16.99
C ALA A 79 -0.76 -1.57 15.88
N VAL A 80 0.09 -0.83 15.16
CA VAL A 80 0.93 -1.36 14.08
C VAL A 80 2.38 -1.10 14.40
N GLU A 81 3.21 -2.15 14.38
CA GLU A 81 4.66 -2.06 14.50
C GLU A 81 5.30 -2.23 13.12
N ILE A 82 6.13 -1.27 12.71
CA ILE A 82 6.91 -1.37 11.49
C ILE A 82 8.22 -2.09 11.81
N LEU A 83 8.30 -3.37 11.43
CA LEU A 83 9.47 -4.22 11.73
C LEU A 83 10.64 -3.94 10.77
N GLU A 84 10.34 -3.67 9.51
CA GLU A 84 11.33 -3.49 8.45
C GLU A 84 10.77 -2.58 7.35
N LEU A 85 11.67 -1.84 6.68
CA LEU A 85 11.36 -1.07 5.48
C LEU A 85 12.52 -1.25 4.50
N GLU A 86 12.23 -1.79 3.32
CA GLU A 86 13.21 -1.95 2.24
C GLU A 86 12.89 -1.01 1.08
N GLY A 87 13.90 -0.25 0.63
CA GLY A 87 13.75 0.64 -0.51
C GLY A 87 13.82 -0.11 -1.84
N SER A 88 13.12 0.39 -2.86
CA SER A 88 13.15 -0.17 -4.23
C SER A 88 14.45 0.08 -5.00
N GLY A 89 15.44 0.72 -4.37
CA GLY A 89 16.75 1.03 -4.94
C GLY A 89 16.80 2.31 -5.80
N TRP A 90 15.72 3.08 -5.87
CA TRP A 90 15.70 4.43 -6.44
C TRP A 90 14.45 5.20 -6.00
N GLY A 91 14.46 6.51 -6.26
CA GLY A 91 13.42 7.44 -5.84
C GLY A 91 13.98 8.50 -4.91
#